data_AF-A0AAE4MCL6-F1
#
_entry.id   AF-A0AAE4MCL6-F1
#
_cell.length_a   1.000
_cell.length_b   1.000
_cell.length_c   1.000
_cell.angle_alpha   90.00
_cell.angle_beta   90.00
_cell.angle_gamma   90.00
#
_symmetry.space_group_name_H-M   'P 1'
#
loop_
_entity.id
_entity.type
_entity.pdbx_description
1 polymer ?
#
loop_
_entity_poly.entity_id
_entity_poly.type
_entity_poly.pdbx_seq_one_letter_code
_entity_poly.pdbx_strand_id
1 'polypeptide(L)'
;MNRATLEIILGIAVIVIFVVGTLMLIPSGGEGEEGWGGADGGAADMIDSTGYEPWFNPIWEPPSGEIESLFFCVQTAIGAIIVGYFFGYWRGAKGRKESE
;
A
#
# COMPACT_ATOMS: atom_id res chain seq x y z
N MET A 1 5.29 22.72 22.60
CA MET A 1 5.15 22.10 21.27
C MET A 1 4.04 22.81 20.53
N ASN A 2 4.26 23.29 19.30
CA ASN A 2 3.20 24.04 18.58
C ASN A 2 2.14 23.08 18.02
N ARG A 3 0.95 23.59 17.68
CA ARG A 3 -0.19 22.77 17.20
C ARG A 3 0.18 21.93 15.97
N ALA A 4 1.01 22.48 15.07
CA ALA A 4 1.49 21.78 13.88
C ALA A 4 2.41 20.59 14.21
N THR A 5 3.34 20.74 15.16
CA THR A 5 4.19 19.64 15.61
C THR A 5 3.36 18.52 16.26
N LEU A 6 2.32 18.88 17.02
CA LEU A 6 1.39 17.90 17.60
C LEU A 6 0.62 17.12 16.52
N GLU A 7 0.06 17.80 15.52
CA GLU A 7 -0.67 17.18 14.41
C GLU A 7 0.23 16.24 13.58
N ILE A 8 1.47 16.66 13.29
CA ILE A 8 2.44 15.84 12.57
C ILE A 8 2.80 14.58 13.35
N ILE A 9 3.09 14.72 14.65
CA ILE A 9 3.42 13.58 15.52
C ILE A 9 2.23 12.62 15.60
N LEU A 10 1.01 13.13 15.75
CA LEU A 10 -0.19 12.31 15.78
C LEU A 10 -0.40 11.57 14.45
N GLY A 11 -0.23 12.26 13.31
CA GLY A 11 -0.33 11.65 11.99
C GLY A 11 0.69 10.53 11.78
N ILE A 12 1.96 10.76 12.16
CA ILE A 12 3.01 9.74 12.10
C ILE A 12 2.67 8.57 13.03
N ALA A 13 2.22 8.84 14.26
CA ALA A 13 1.84 7.79 15.21
C ALA A 13 0.70 6.92 14.66
N VAL A 14 -0.31 7.50 14.01
CA VAL A 14 -1.40 6.75 13.36
C VAL A 14 -0.86 5.87 12.23
N ILE A 15 0.02 6.40 11.38
CA ILE A 15 0.65 5.62 10.30
C ILE A 15 1.46 4.45 10.88
N VAL A 16 2.26 4.70 11.91
CA VAL A 16 3.08 3.66 12.57
C VAL A 16 2.19 2.60 13.21
N ILE A 17 1.13 2.98 13.92
CA ILE A 17 0.16 2.04 14.50
C ILE A 17 -0.46 1.19 13.40
N PHE A 18 -0.83 1.80 12.27
CA PHE A 18 -1.40 1.07 11.15
C PHE A 18 -0.39 0.06 10.61
N VAL A 19 0.83 0.49 10.27
CA VAL A 19 1.90 -0.37 9.73
C VAL A 19 2.24 -1.52 10.67
N VAL A 20 2.46 -1.23 11.96
CA VAL A 20 2.77 -2.25 12.97
C VAL A 20 1.57 -3.18 13.18
N GLY A 21 0.36 -2.64 13.19
CA GLY A 21 -0.87 -3.42 13.28
C GLY A 21 -1.00 -4.42 12.14
N THR A 22 -0.79 -3.99 10.89
CA THR A 22 -0.82 -4.90 9.74
C THR A 22 0.29 -5.93 9.82
N LEU A 23 1.52 -5.53 10.20
CA LEU A 23 2.65 -6.45 10.37
C LEU A 23 2.39 -7.57 11.38
N MET A 24 1.67 -7.28 12.46
CA MET A 24 1.33 -8.26 13.50
C MET A 24 0.23 -9.23 13.09
N LEU A 25 -0.58 -8.87 12.07
CA LEU A 25 -1.67 -9.69 11.57
C LEU A 25 -1.26 -10.62 10.44
N ILE A 26 -0.08 -10.43 9.87
CA ILE A 26 0.48 -11.30 8.84
C ILE A 26 0.90 -12.61 9.51
N PRO A 27 0.29 -13.76 9.15
CA PRO A 27 0.78 -15.05 9.59
C PRO A 27 2.25 -15.17 9.19
N SER A 28 3.10 -15.59 10.12
CA SER A 28 4.47 -15.97 9.77
C SER A 28 4.37 -17.19 8.85
N GLY A 29 4.37 -16.98 7.54
CA GLY A 29 4.47 -18.04 6.55
C GLY A 29 5.69 -18.90 6.86
N GLY A 30 5.60 -20.20 6.57
CA GLY A 30 6.73 -21.11 6.71
C GLY A 30 7.92 -20.65 5.86
N GLU A 31 9.09 -21.24 6.12
CA GLU A 31 10.34 -20.90 5.42
C GLU A 31 10.14 -20.85 3.89
N GLY A 32 10.16 -19.65 3.32
CA GLY A 32 10.08 -19.41 1.87
C GLY A 32 8.73 -18.91 1.34
N GLU A 33 7.68 -18.80 2.16
CA GLU A 33 6.42 -18.16 1.73
C GLU A 33 6.35 -16.69 2.14
N GLU A 34 6.17 -15.82 1.15
CA GLU A 34 5.88 -14.42 1.39
C GLU A 34 4.49 -14.31 2.04
N GLY A 35 4.42 -14.04 3.35
CA GLY A 35 3.15 -13.75 4.06
C GLY A 35 2.45 -12.45 3.58
N TRP A 36 2.85 -11.93 2.43
CA TRP A 36 2.44 -10.68 1.84
C TRP A 36 1.62 -10.96 0.57
N GLY A 37 0.45 -11.57 0.76
CA GLY A 37 -0.51 -11.77 -0.32
C GLY A 37 -1.51 -10.62 -0.45
N GLY A 38 -2.11 -10.50 -1.63
CA GLY A 38 -3.30 -9.66 -1.83
C GLY A 38 -4.44 -10.08 -0.89
N ALA A 39 -5.35 -9.14 -0.62
CA ALA A 39 -6.52 -9.41 0.24
C ALA A 39 -7.47 -10.46 -0.36
N ASP A 40 -7.40 -10.67 -1.67
CA ASP A 40 -8.17 -11.66 -2.43
C ASP A 40 -7.59 -13.07 -2.37
N GLY A 41 -6.28 -13.24 -2.18
CA GLY A 41 -5.63 -14.57 -2.11
C GLY A 41 -6.24 -15.47 -1.03
N GLY A 42 -6.35 -14.98 0.20
CA GLY A 42 -6.98 -15.75 1.28
C GLY A 42 -8.48 -16.01 1.09
N ALA A 43 -9.16 -15.18 0.31
CA ALA A 43 -10.56 -15.42 -0.05
C ALA A 43 -10.69 -16.51 -1.12
N ALA A 44 -9.78 -16.54 -2.09
CA ALA A 44 -9.73 -17.56 -3.15
C ALA A 44 -9.56 -18.96 -2.54
N ASP A 45 -8.62 -19.14 -1.61
CA ASP A 45 -8.38 -20.44 -0.95
C ASP A 45 -9.62 -20.99 -0.24
N MET A 46 -10.38 -20.11 0.42
CA MET A 46 -11.62 -20.51 1.08
C MET A 46 -12.71 -20.87 0.07
N ILE A 47 -12.81 -20.16 -1.06
CA ILE A 47 -13.78 -20.45 -2.11
C ILE A 47 -13.46 -21.79 -2.77
N ASP A 48 -12.19 -22.05 -3.09
CA ASP A 48 -11.76 -23.31 -3.69
C ASP A 48 -12.09 -24.52 -2.80
N SER A 49 -12.00 -24.34 -1.48
CA SER A 49 -12.38 -25.39 -0.50
C SER A 49 -13.87 -25.78 -0.54
N THR A 50 -14.74 -24.94 -1.11
CA THR A 50 -16.17 -25.23 -1.27
C THR A 50 -16.50 -26.08 -2.48
N GLY A 51 -15.50 -26.41 -3.32
CA GLY A 51 -15.70 -27.12 -4.58
C GLY A 51 -16.27 -26.24 -5.70
N TYR A 52 -16.13 -24.91 -5.56
CA TYR A 52 -16.49 -23.97 -6.62
C TYR A 52 -15.53 -24.10 -7.81
N GLU A 53 -16.08 -24.02 -9.03
CA GLU A 53 -15.30 -24.01 -10.26
C GLU A 53 -15.38 -22.62 -10.90
N PRO A 54 -14.25 -21.94 -11.16
CA PRO A 54 -14.24 -20.62 -11.79
C PRO A 54 -14.91 -20.63 -13.18
N TRP A 55 -15.94 -19.81 -13.36
CA TRP A 55 -16.61 -19.64 -14.66
C TRP A 55 -15.85 -18.71 -15.62
N PHE A 56 -14.74 -18.12 -15.17
CA PHE A 56 -13.89 -17.22 -15.93
C PHE A 56 -12.42 -17.47 -15.56
N ASN A 57 -11.55 -17.37 -16.56
CA ASN A 57 -10.09 -17.42 -16.37
C ASN A 57 -9.50 -16.07 -16.77
N PRO A 58 -8.50 -15.56 -16.04
CA PRO A 58 -7.83 -14.34 -16.41
C PRO A 58 -7.29 -14.41 -17.84
N ILE A 59 -7.49 -13.33 -18.61
CA ILE A 59 -6.97 -13.23 -19.99
C ILE A 59 -5.43 -13.19 -19.98
N TRP A 60 -4.86 -12.72 -18.88
CA TRP A 60 -3.42 -12.60 -18.67
C TRP A 60 -3.11 -12.63 -17.17
N GLU A 61 -2.05 -13.35 -16.82
CA GLU A 61 -1.46 -13.37 -15.47
C GLU A 61 0.03 -13.03 -15.59
N PRO A 62 0.62 -12.35 -14.59
CA PRO A 62 2.06 -12.14 -14.52
C PRO A 62 2.81 -13.49 -14.58
N PRO A 63 3.89 -13.58 -15.38
CA PRO A 63 4.63 -14.83 -15.54
C PRO A 63 5.38 -15.28 -14.26
N SER A 64 5.50 -14.41 -13.25
CA SER A 64 5.99 -14.73 -11.91
C SER A 64 5.45 -13.73 -10.88
N GLY A 65 5.41 -14.14 -9.61
CA GLY A 65 5.07 -13.25 -8.49
C GLY A 65 6.04 -12.07 -8.34
N GLU A 66 7.29 -12.22 -8.77
CA GLU A 66 8.25 -11.10 -8.80
C GLU A 66 7.80 -9.98 -9.75
N ILE A 67 7.22 -10.34 -10.89
CA ILE A 67 6.70 -9.38 -11.88
C ILE A 67 5.40 -8.73 -11.37
N GLU A 68 4.56 -9.48 -10.66
CA GLU A 68 3.39 -8.92 -9.97
C GLU A 68 3.80 -7.85 -8.95
N SER A 69 4.76 -8.17 -8.07
CA SER A 69 5.35 -7.25 -7.10
C SER A 69 6.02 -6.04 -7.76
N LEU A 70 6.67 -6.23 -8.92
CA LEU A 70 7.23 -5.13 -9.71
C LEU A 70 6.14 -4.16 -10.19
N PHE A 71 5.03 -4.67 -10.73
CA PHE A 71 3.93 -3.83 -11.16
C PHE A 71 3.29 -3.07 -9.98
N PHE A 72 3.14 -3.72 -8.82
CA PHE A 72 2.68 -3.06 -7.60
C PHE A 72 3.64 -1.94 -7.15
N CYS A 73 4.95 -2.19 -7.18
CA CYS A 73 5.97 -1.20 -6.84
C CYS A 73 5.94 0.01 -7.78
N VAL A 74 5.81 -0.21 -9.09
CA VAL A 74 5.73 0.88 -10.09
C VAL A 74 4.49 1.74 -9.86
N GLN A 75 3.33 1.13 -9.61
CA GLN A 75 2.10 1.86 -9.28
C GLN A 75 2.29 2.71 -8.01
N THR A 76 2.91 2.15 -6.99
CA THR A 76 3.22 2.85 -5.72
C THR A 76 4.16 4.03 -5.96
N ALA A 77 5.21 3.84 -6.75
CA ALA A 77 6.17 4.91 -7.08
C ALA A 77 5.50 6.07 -7.83
N ILE A 78 4.65 5.76 -8.82
CA ILE A 78 3.88 6.78 -9.55
C ILE A 78 2.94 7.54 -8.59
N GLY A 79 2.20 6.82 -7.74
CA GLY A 79 1.35 7.42 -6.72
C GLY A 79 2.13 8.37 -5.79
N ALA A 80 3.29 7.95 -5.32
CA ALA A 80 4.16 8.76 -4.46
C ALA A 80 4.66 10.03 -5.17
N ILE A 81 5.04 9.95 -6.45
CA ILE A 81 5.44 11.11 -7.26
C ILE A 81 4.29 12.12 -7.36
N ILE A 82 3.07 11.66 -7.67
CA ILE A 82 1.89 12.52 -7.81
C ILE A 82 1.61 13.23 -6.49
N VAL A 83 1.54 12.48 -5.39
CA VAL A 83 1.28 13.02 -4.05
C VAL A 83 2.37 14.03 -3.65
N GLY A 84 3.64 13.67 -3.86
CA GLY A 84 4.78 14.55 -3.59
C GLY A 84 4.75 15.85 -4.40
N TYR A 85 4.37 15.78 -5.68
CA TYR A 85 4.22 16.96 -6.54
C TYR A 85 3.16 17.94 -5.98
N PHE A 86 1.98 17.46 -5.58
CA PHE A 86 0.94 18.33 -5.03
C PHE A 86 1.37 19.01 -3.73
N PHE A 87 1.98 18.26 -2.80
CA PHE A 87 2.51 18.85 -1.56
C PHE A 87 3.61 19.88 -1.83
N GLY A 88 4.51 19.60 -2.78
CA GLY A 88 5.55 20.54 -3.20
C GLY A 88 4.97 21.80 -3.82
N TYR A 89 4.00 21.66 -4.72
CA TYR A 89 3.31 22.78 -5.36
C TYR A 89 2.61 23.69 -4.35
N TRP A 90 1.86 23.13 -3.40
CA TRP A 90 1.19 23.91 -2.36
C TRP A 90 2.17 24.66 -1.45
N ARG A 91 3.29 24.03 -1.07
CA ARG A 91 4.35 24.69 -0.30
C ARG A 91 4.92 25.89 -1.07
N GLY A 92 5.25 25.70 -2.35
CA GLY A 92 5.77 26.77 -3.21
C GLY A 92 4.77 27.88 -3.49
N ALA A 93 3.48 27.55 -3.63
CA ALA A 93 2.42 28.54 -3.80
C ALA A 93 2.20 29.41 -2.56
N LYS A 94 2.33 28.84 -1.35
CA LYS A 94 2.23 29.59 -0.09
C LYS A 94 3.40 30.57 0.08
N GLY A 95 4.63 30.13 -0.22
CA GLY A 95 5.83 30.98 -0.12
C GLY A 95 5.79 32.22 -1.04
N ARG A 96 5.14 32.12 -2.21
CA ARG A 96 4.97 33.27 -3.11
C ARG A 96 3.99 34.34 -2.61
N LYS A 97 2.95 33.94 -1.87
CA LYS A 97 1.96 34.86 -1.30
C LYS A 97 2.43 35.61 -0.06
N GLU A 98 3.48 35.11 0.61
CA GLU A 98 4.12 35.80 1.76
C GLU A 98 5.18 36.82 1.32
N SER A 99 5.64 36.76 0.06
CA SER A 99 6.62 37.70 -0.51
C SER A 99 6.01 38.85 -1.33
N GLU A 100 4.69 38.87 -1.48
CA GLU A 100 3.89 39.95 -2.10
C GLU A 100 3.19 40.77 -1.01
#